data_AF-A0A510V4U8-F1
#
_entry.id   AF-A0A510V4U8-F1
#
_cell.length_a   1.000
_cell.length_b   1.000
_cell.length_c   1.000
_cell.angle_alpha   90.00
_cell.angle_beta   90.00
_cell.angle_gamma   90.00
#
_symmetry.space_group_name_H-M   'P 1'
#
loop_
_entity.id
_entity.type
_entity.pdbx_description
1 polymer ?
#
loop_
_entity_poly.entity_id
_entity_poly.type
_entity_poly.pdbx_seq_one_letter_code
_entity_poly.pdbx_strand_id
1 'polypeptide(L)'
;MDGMRSRSGIVVLVVALLCAGCASSQASRTPTVAPTATPSAAPVTAPPVPDVPDPPVVALPPPDFTSTVSEITPELAARMDRSWRPGCPVPLEDLRYVTVTHRDFAGEKVQGELVVHADAAEAMVTVFRALFEAGYPVRSMRLVDDFGASDDASMDADNTSAFNCRAITGGTGWSEHAYGRAIDVNPVENPYVSGSSVGPRAGREFVSRPDSPGVIHAGDEVVRAFAAAGWLWGGDWDSPVDYQHFSPSGR
;
A
#
# COMPACT_ATOMS: atom_id res chain seq x y z
N MET A 1 -31.36 15.97 -50.19
CA MET A 1 -31.97 14.63 -50.07
C MET A 1 -31.12 13.89 -49.07
N ASP A 2 -31.51 13.61 -47.83
CA ASP A 2 -32.78 13.72 -47.12
C ASP A 2 -32.47 13.91 -45.64
N GLY A 3 -33.31 14.69 -44.96
CA GLY A 3 -33.25 14.84 -43.51
C GLY A 3 -33.93 13.67 -42.80
N MET A 4 -33.51 13.39 -41.57
CA MET A 4 -34.37 12.74 -40.59
C MET A 4 -34.04 13.29 -39.20
N ARG A 5 -35.00 14.03 -38.65
CA ARG A 5 -35.02 14.58 -37.29
C ARG A 5 -35.24 13.43 -36.31
N SER A 6 -34.40 13.32 -35.27
CA SER A 6 -34.72 12.48 -34.10
C SER A 6 -35.28 13.36 -32.98
N ARG A 7 -36.46 12.97 -32.49
CA ARG A 7 -37.28 13.68 -31.52
C ARG A 7 -36.88 13.28 -30.10
N SER A 8 -36.68 14.29 -29.25
CA SER A 8 -36.61 14.17 -27.79
C SER A 8 -37.90 13.59 -27.22
N GLY A 9 -37.79 12.52 -26.43
CA GLY A 9 -38.87 11.97 -25.60
C GLY A 9 -38.55 12.19 -24.14
N ILE A 10 -39.25 13.14 -23.52
CA ILE A 10 -39.29 13.34 -22.06
C ILE A 10 -40.22 12.27 -21.48
N VAL A 11 -39.74 11.47 -20.53
CA VAL A 11 -40.58 10.61 -19.70
C VAL A 11 -40.66 11.23 -18.31
N VAL A 12 -41.83 11.77 -18.01
CA VAL A 12 -42.28 12.10 -16.65
C VAL A 12 -42.99 10.86 -16.10
N LEU A 13 -42.58 10.36 -14.93
CA LEU A 13 -43.41 9.42 -14.17
C LEU A 13 -43.41 9.73 -12.67
N VAL A 14 -44.45 10.45 -12.29
CA VAL A 14 -45.37 10.26 -11.15
C VAL A 14 -44.83 9.61 -9.87
N VAL A 15 -44.83 10.44 -8.83
CA VAL A 15 -44.78 10.10 -7.39
C VAL A 15 -46.06 9.36 -6.97
N ALA A 16 -45.92 8.28 -6.20
CA ALA A 16 -46.99 7.72 -5.39
C ALA A 16 -46.53 7.56 -3.94
N LEU A 17 -47.03 8.47 -3.08
CA LEU A 17 -47.04 8.33 -1.62
C LEU A 17 -48.06 7.24 -1.23
N LEU A 18 -47.68 6.33 -0.34
CA LEU A 18 -48.63 5.51 0.42
C LEU A 18 -48.24 5.52 1.91
N CYS A 19 -49.27 5.78 2.72
CA CYS A 19 -49.22 6.09 4.14
C CYS A 19 -49.09 4.86 5.05
N ALA A 20 -48.47 5.11 6.21
CA ALA A 20 -48.83 4.67 7.57
C ALA A 20 -49.39 3.25 7.82
N GLY A 21 -48.67 2.52 8.70
CA GLY A 21 -49.21 1.39 9.44
C GLY A 21 -48.33 1.05 10.64
N CYS A 22 -48.62 1.65 11.80
CA CYS A 22 -48.12 1.21 13.10
C CYS A 22 -48.83 -0.10 13.49
N ALA A 23 -48.08 -1.12 13.89
CA ALA A 23 -48.61 -2.21 14.72
C ALA A 23 -47.50 -2.83 15.55
N SER A 24 -47.43 -2.41 16.82
CA SER A 24 -46.80 -3.18 17.89
C SER A 24 -47.64 -4.43 18.15
N SER A 25 -47.03 -5.60 18.28
CA SER A 25 -47.72 -6.77 18.83
C SER A 25 -46.86 -7.47 19.87
N GLN A 26 -47.54 -7.78 20.97
CA GLN A 26 -47.01 -8.16 22.27
C GLN A 26 -46.51 -9.61 22.31
N ALA A 27 -45.68 -9.83 23.33
CA ALA A 27 -45.15 -11.10 23.79
C ALA A 27 -46.21 -12.20 23.96
N SER A 28 -45.89 -13.39 23.44
CA SER A 28 -46.46 -14.65 23.90
C SER A 28 -45.44 -15.34 24.80
N ARG A 29 -45.78 -15.47 26.09
CA ARG A 29 -45.03 -16.27 27.07
C ARG A 29 -45.46 -17.72 26.93
N THR A 30 -44.51 -18.60 26.64
CA THR A 30 -44.63 -20.06 26.85
C THR A 30 -43.85 -20.43 28.11
N PRO A 31 -44.42 -21.19 29.06
CA PRO A 31 -43.68 -21.68 30.21
C PRO A 31 -42.97 -22.98 29.81
N THR A 32 -41.64 -22.95 29.71
CA THR A 32 -40.82 -24.15 29.49
C THR A 32 -39.96 -24.42 30.72
N VAL A 33 -40.32 -25.55 31.34
CA VAL A 33 -39.66 -26.36 32.38
C VAL A 33 -38.16 -26.11 32.55
N ALA A 34 -37.78 -25.78 33.80
CA ALA A 34 -36.40 -25.70 34.25
C ALA A 34 -35.71 -27.09 34.23
N PRO A 35 -34.52 -27.25 33.64
CA PRO A 35 -33.72 -28.44 33.85
C PRO A 35 -32.98 -28.34 35.20
N THR A 36 -33.06 -29.43 35.95
CA THR A 36 -32.35 -29.71 37.21
C THR A 36 -30.86 -29.39 37.10
N ALA A 37 -30.36 -28.54 38.01
CA ALA A 37 -28.95 -28.23 38.14
C ALA A 37 -28.16 -29.50 38.53
N THR A 38 -27.23 -29.91 37.68
CA THR A 38 -26.19 -30.89 38.01
C THR A 38 -25.16 -30.24 38.95
N PRO A 39 -24.68 -30.93 40.00
CA PRO A 39 -23.66 -30.36 40.88
C PRO A 39 -22.36 -30.11 40.09
N SER A 40 -21.89 -28.87 40.17
CA SER A 40 -20.61 -28.41 39.65
C SER A 40 -19.48 -29.22 40.27
N ALA A 41 -18.70 -29.91 39.44
CA ALA A 41 -17.43 -30.49 39.87
C ALA A 41 -16.53 -29.38 40.43
N ALA A 42 -15.90 -29.65 41.58
CA ALA A 42 -14.94 -28.75 42.21
C ALA A 42 -13.75 -28.50 41.26
N PRO A 43 -13.14 -27.31 41.29
CA PRO A 43 -11.94 -27.05 40.50
C PRO A 43 -10.79 -27.90 41.06
N VAL A 44 -10.19 -28.72 40.20
CA VAL A 44 -8.95 -29.42 40.52
C VAL A 44 -7.84 -28.38 40.47
N THR A 45 -7.34 -27.97 41.62
CA THR A 45 -6.20 -27.05 41.74
C THR A 45 -4.97 -27.73 41.16
N ALA A 46 -4.46 -27.23 40.03
CA ALA A 46 -3.15 -27.63 39.51
C ALA A 46 -2.07 -27.26 40.54
N PRO A 47 -1.02 -28.09 40.74
CA PRO A 47 0.09 -27.74 41.61
C PRO A 47 0.76 -26.43 41.13
N PRO A 48 1.29 -25.60 42.05
CA PRO A 48 2.01 -24.39 41.68
C PRO A 48 3.23 -24.77 40.84
N VAL A 49 3.28 -24.26 39.61
CA VAL A 49 4.50 -24.29 38.81
C VAL A 49 5.52 -23.42 39.54
N PRO A 50 6.75 -23.90 39.80
CA PRO A 50 7.77 -23.07 40.43
C PRO A 50 8.01 -21.83 39.57
N ASP A 51 8.07 -20.68 40.22
CA ASP A 51 8.33 -19.37 39.64
C ASP A 51 9.79 -19.35 39.15
N VAL A 52 10.00 -19.74 37.89
CA VAL A 52 11.30 -19.60 37.24
C VAL A 52 11.37 -18.15 36.78
N PRO A 53 12.30 -17.33 37.31
CA PRO A 53 12.43 -15.95 36.84
C PRO A 53 12.71 -15.99 35.33
N ASP A 54 11.93 -15.21 34.57
CA ASP A 54 12.17 -15.04 33.15
C ASP A 54 13.64 -14.67 32.94
N PRO A 55 14.34 -15.31 31.98
CA PRO A 55 15.69 -14.90 31.66
C PRO A 55 15.68 -13.40 31.33
N PRO A 56 16.70 -12.63 31.76
CA PRO A 56 16.77 -11.22 31.43
C PRO A 56 16.69 -11.08 29.91
N VAL A 57 15.68 -10.35 29.43
CA VAL A 57 15.56 -10.00 28.02
C VAL A 57 16.77 -9.12 27.70
N VAL A 58 17.82 -9.72 27.15
CA VAL A 58 18.94 -8.98 26.61
C VAL A 58 18.40 -8.27 25.37
N ALA A 59 18.02 -7.00 25.51
CA ALA A 59 17.65 -6.17 24.38
C ALA A 59 18.85 -6.15 23.41
N LEU A 60 18.68 -6.76 22.24
CA LEU A 60 19.64 -6.65 21.15
C LEU A 60 19.83 -5.15 20.84
N PRO A 61 21.02 -4.70 20.41
CA PRO A 61 21.16 -3.36 19.87
C PRO A 61 20.11 -3.16 18.76
N PRO A 62 19.45 -1.99 18.68
CA PRO A 62 18.49 -1.72 17.60
C PRO A 62 19.19 -1.97 16.26
N PRO A 63 18.53 -2.62 15.29
CA PRO A 63 19.20 -3.01 14.06
C PRO A 63 19.65 -1.73 13.34
N ASP A 64 20.81 -1.77 12.67
CA ASP A 64 21.50 -0.63 12.02
C ASP A 64 20.69 0.05 10.88
N PHE A 65 19.45 0.45 11.13
CA PHE A 65 18.64 1.27 10.24
C PHE A 65 19.10 2.71 10.36
N THR A 66 19.59 3.25 9.25
CA THR A 66 19.89 4.68 9.12
C THR A 66 19.02 5.30 8.04
N SER A 67 18.67 6.57 8.23
CA SER A 67 17.89 7.33 7.27
C SER A 67 18.29 8.80 7.29
N THR A 68 18.13 9.47 6.15
CA THR A 68 18.26 10.92 6.03
C THR A 68 17.09 11.48 5.25
N VAL A 69 16.65 12.68 5.62
CA VAL A 69 15.71 13.49 4.84
C VAL A 69 16.39 14.83 4.57
N SER A 70 16.52 15.21 3.30
CA SER A 70 17.11 16.50 2.91
C SER A 70 16.34 17.16 1.78
N GLU A 71 16.56 18.46 1.62
CA GLU A 71 16.10 19.20 0.44
C GLU A 71 16.79 18.69 -0.83
N ILE A 72 16.19 18.98 -1.99
CA ILE A 72 16.81 18.68 -3.29
C ILE A 72 17.91 19.71 -3.57
N THR A 73 19.17 19.26 -3.62
CA THR A 73 20.30 20.13 -3.97
C THR A 73 20.33 20.42 -5.48
N PRO A 74 21.05 21.44 -5.95
CA PRO A 74 21.23 21.69 -7.38
C PRO A 74 21.84 20.51 -8.14
N GLU A 75 22.78 19.78 -7.52
CA GLU A 75 23.40 18.59 -8.12
C GLU A 75 22.39 17.44 -8.25
N LEU A 76 21.55 17.24 -7.23
CA LEU A 76 20.50 16.24 -7.28
C LEU A 76 19.41 16.63 -8.29
N ALA A 77 19.02 17.90 -8.36
CA ALA A 77 18.10 18.40 -9.36
C ALA A 77 18.61 18.15 -10.78
N ALA A 78 19.93 18.32 -11.02
CA ALA A 78 20.55 18.00 -12.30
C ALA A 78 20.58 16.49 -12.61
N ARG A 79 20.66 15.63 -11.59
CA ARG A 79 20.53 14.17 -11.74
C ARG A 79 19.10 13.73 -12.04
N MET A 80 18.11 14.52 -11.61
CA MET A 80 16.67 14.27 -11.77
C MET A 80 16.06 14.92 -13.02
N ASP A 81 16.88 15.27 -14.01
CA ASP A 81 16.47 16.08 -15.17
C ASP A 81 15.43 15.41 -16.09
N ARG A 82 15.15 14.13 -15.89
CA ARG A 82 14.14 13.37 -16.64
C ARG A 82 12.88 13.14 -15.82
N SER A 83 13.03 12.75 -14.56
CA SER A 83 11.91 12.50 -13.65
C SER A 83 11.26 13.79 -13.15
N TRP A 84 11.94 14.94 -13.23
CA TRP A 84 11.41 16.27 -12.95
C TRP A 84 11.74 17.25 -14.08
N ARG A 85 10.78 18.13 -14.42
CA ARG A 85 10.93 19.20 -15.40
C ARG A 85 9.92 20.33 -15.16
N PRO A 86 10.13 21.54 -15.71
CA PRO A 86 9.11 22.59 -15.69
C PRO A 86 7.77 22.07 -16.24
N GLY A 87 6.69 22.32 -15.49
CA GLY A 87 5.34 21.81 -15.80
C GLY A 87 4.93 20.59 -14.96
N CYS A 88 5.85 20.00 -14.19
CA CYS A 88 5.50 19.04 -13.16
C CYS A 88 4.63 19.66 -12.06
N PRO A 89 3.70 18.90 -11.46
CA PRO A 89 2.71 19.44 -10.54
C PRO A 89 3.29 19.82 -9.17
N VAL A 90 4.51 19.36 -8.85
CA VAL A 90 5.21 19.64 -7.60
C VAL A 90 6.56 20.26 -7.91
N PRO A 91 6.89 21.44 -7.35
CA PRO A 91 8.17 22.07 -7.56
C PRO A 91 9.26 21.42 -6.69
N LEU A 92 10.54 21.60 -7.01
CA LEU A 92 11.65 20.92 -6.33
C LEU A 92 11.73 21.26 -4.84
N GLU A 93 11.34 22.47 -4.44
CA GLU A 93 11.31 22.92 -3.04
C GLU A 93 10.33 22.14 -2.16
N ASP A 94 9.31 21.52 -2.76
CA ASP A 94 8.31 20.71 -2.07
C ASP A 94 8.66 19.21 -2.09
N LEU A 95 9.77 18.84 -2.73
CA LEU A 95 10.31 17.47 -2.75
C LEU A 95 11.41 17.31 -1.69
N ARG A 96 11.55 16.08 -1.19
CA ARG A 96 12.62 15.67 -0.29
C ARG A 96 13.32 14.45 -0.83
N TYR A 97 14.63 14.46 -0.73
CA TYR A 97 15.47 13.31 -0.95
C TYR A 97 15.58 12.53 0.36
N VAL A 98 15.19 11.26 0.29
CA VAL A 98 15.16 10.36 1.43
C VAL A 98 16.12 9.21 1.15
N THR A 99 17.05 8.97 2.08
CA THR A 99 17.82 7.72 2.08
C THR A 99 17.37 6.86 3.24
N VAL A 100 17.29 5.55 3.02
CA VAL A 100 16.95 4.57 4.06
C VAL A 100 17.82 3.33 3.92
N THR A 101 18.14 2.68 5.03
CA THR A 101 18.72 1.34 5.00
C THR A 101 17.61 0.33 4.80
N HIS A 102 17.77 -0.59 3.86
CA HIS A 102 16.87 -1.72 3.63
C HIS A 102 17.66 -3.03 3.62
N ARG A 103 16.94 -4.16 3.61
CA ARG A 103 17.53 -5.48 3.38
C ARG A 103 17.28 -5.88 1.95
N ASP A 104 18.31 -6.34 1.24
CA ASP A 104 18.12 -6.96 -0.05
C ASP A 104 17.61 -8.40 0.09
N PHE A 105 17.40 -9.08 -1.04
CA PHE A 105 16.97 -10.48 -1.05
C PHE A 105 18.04 -11.48 -0.57
N ALA A 106 19.30 -11.07 -0.42
CA ALA A 106 20.32 -11.87 0.27
C ALA A 106 20.29 -11.63 1.80
N GLY A 107 19.50 -10.66 2.27
CA GLY A 107 19.40 -10.25 3.67
C GLY A 107 20.44 -9.20 4.08
N GLU A 108 21.26 -8.74 3.13
CA GLU A 108 22.32 -7.77 3.35
C GLU A 108 21.75 -6.36 3.52
N LYS A 109 22.41 -5.54 4.35
CA LYS A 109 22.01 -4.16 4.58
C LYS A 109 22.54 -3.28 3.46
N VAL A 110 21.64 -2.62 2.75
CA VAL A 110 21.95 -1.74 1.62
C VAL A 110 21.24 -0.40 1.78
N GLN A 111 21.83 0.65 1.23
CA GLN A 111 21.22 1.97 1.20
C GLN A 111 20.31 2.10 -0.03
N GLY A 112 19.11 2.62 0.19
CA GLY A 112 18.15 2.96 -0.85
C GLY A 112 17.92 4.46 -0.93
N GLU A 113 17.48 4.92 -2.10
CA GLU A 113 17.23 6.31 -2.43
C GLU A 113 15.78 6.50 -2.90
N LEU A 114 15.10 7.50 -2.34
CA LEU A 114 13.77 7.92 -2.75
C LEU A 114 13.73 9.44 -2.90
N VAL A 115 12.85 9.90 -3.77
CA VAL A 115 12.36 11.27 -3.75
C VAL A 115 10.86 11.20 -3.51
N VAL A 116 10.36 12.00 -2.58
CA VAL A 116 8.94 12.09 -2.22
C VAL A 116 8.56 13.54 -1.93
N HIS A 117 7.28 13.82 -1.84
CA HIS A 117 6.81 15.11 -1.33
C HIS A 117 7.23 15.29 0.13
N ALA A 118 7.43 16.54 0.56
CA ALA A 118 7.88 16.85 1.91
C ALA A 118 6.97 16.29 3.02
N ASP A 119 5.66 16.27 2.79
CA ASP A 119 4.67 15.69 3.72
C ASP A 119 4.68 14.14 3.76
N ALA A 120 5.32 13.47 2.80
CA ALA A 120 5.44 12.02 2.72
C ALA A 120 6.79 11.50 3.27
N ALA A 121 7.78 12.38 3.47
CA ALA A 121 9.14 11.97 3.82
C ALA A 121 9.24 11.17 5.13
N GLU A 122 8.62 11.67 6.21
CA GLU A 122 8.62 10.98 7.51
C GLU A 122 7.83 9.66 7.48
N ALA A 123 6.76 9.60 6.68
CA ALA A 123 6.00 8.38 6.45
C ALA A 123 6.89 7.31 5.81
N MET A 124 7.67 7.65 4.78
CA MET A 124 8.60 6.71 4.15
C MET A 124 9.66 6.21 5.13
N VAL A 125 10.27 7.10 5.93
CA VAL A 125 11.25 6.67 6.95
C VAL A 125 10.63 5.69 7.94
N THR A 126 9.41 5.96 8.40
CA THR A 126 8.68 5.10 9.35
C THR A 126 8.37 3.74 8.74
N VAL A 127 7.85 3.72 7.51
CA VAL A 127 7.50 2.49 6.80
C VAL A 127 8.74 1.64 6.53
N PHE A 128 9.82 2.22 6.01
CA PHE A 128 11.04 1.46 5.72
C PHE A 128 11.78 0.99 6.98
N ARG A 129 11.64 1.70 8.11
CA ARG A 129 12.10 1.18 9.40
C ARG A 129 11.34 -0.09 9.79
N ALA A 130 10.01 -0.07 9.71
CA ALA A 130 9.18 -1.23 10.04
C ALA A 130 9.51 -2.43 9.11
N LEU A 131 9.64 -2.18 7.81
CA LEU A 131 10.04 -3.20 6.82
C LEU A 131 11.41 -3.81 7.13
N PHE A 132 12.38 -2.96 7.47
CA PHE A 132 13.74 -3.39 7.81
C PHE A 132 13.78 -4.25 9.09
N GLU A 133 13.01 -3.86 10.11
CA GLU A 133 12.85 -4.61 11.36
C GLU A 133 12.13 -5.94 11.14
N ALA A 134 11.13 -5.97 10.26
CA ALA A 134 10.39 -7.16 9.86
C ALA A 134 11.20 -8.11 8.95
N GLY A 135 12.34 -7.67 8.43
CA GLY A 135 13.16 -8.48 7.52
C GLY A 135 12.59 -8.56 6.10
N TYR A 136 11.69 -7.65 5.70
CA TYR A 136 11.13 -7.64 4.35
C TYR A 136 12.22 -7.29 3.32
N PRO A 137 12.43 -8.14 2.29
CA PRO A 137 13.45 -7.88 1.28
C PRO A 137 12.95 -6.87 0.24
N VAL A 138 13.80 -5.92 -0.11
CA VAL A 138 13.59 -4.98 -1.22
C VAL A 138 14.69 -5.20 -2.26
N ARG A 139 14.34 -5.41 -3.53
CA ARG A 139 15.34 -5.80 -4.54
C ARG A 139 16.28 -4.68 -4.94
N SER A 140 15.71 -3.52 -5.21
CA SER A 140 16.44 -2.29 -5.55
C SER A 140 15.62 -1.10 -5.08
N MET A 141 16.30 -0.01 -4.72
CA MET A 141 15.66 1.26 -4.39
C MET A 141 16.58 2.39 -4.84
N ARG A 142 16.41 2.79 -6.11
CA ARG A 142 17.18 3.82 -6.81
C ARG A 142 16.23 4.83 -7.43
N LEU A 143 16.71 6.04 -7.68
CA LEU A 143 15.91 7.04 -8.38
C LEU A 143 15.60 6.59 -9.81
N VAL A 144 14.38 6.86 -10.28
CA VAL A 144 13.93 6.44 -11.62
C VAL A 144 14.79 7.02 -12.76
N ASP A 145 15.49 8.13 -12.53
CA ASP A 145 16.43 8.73 -13.50
C ASP A 145 17.59 7.81 -13.89
N ASP A 146 17.99 6.90 -12.99
CA ASP A 146 18.97 5.85 -13.26
C ASP A 146 18.50 4.85 -14.34
N PHE A 147 17.19 4.83 -14.60
CA PHE A 147 16.51 4.05 -15.64
C PHE A 147 15.96 4.95 -16.75
N GLY A 148 16.50 6.18 -16.87
CA GLY A 148 16.04 7.15 -17.87
C GLY A 148 14.66 7.74 -17.60
N ALA A 149 14.19 7.69 -16.35
CA ALA A 149 12.82 8.00 -15.94
C ALA A 149 11.74 7.14 -16.65
N SER A 150 12.15 6.02 -17.24
CA SER A 150 11.23 5.04 -17.80
C SER A 150 10.66 4.18 -16.67
N ASP A 151 9.34 4.28 -16.51
CA ASP A 151 8.55 3.47 -15.57
C ASP A 151 8.75 1.97 -15.85
N ASP A 152 8.57 1.57 -17.11
CA ASP A 152 8.77 0.19 -17.57
C ASP A 152 10.19 -0.32 -17.27
N ALA A 153 11.24 0.47 -17.54
CA ALA A 153 12.61 0.05 -17.29
C ALA A 153 12.93 -0.06 -15.79
N SER A 154 12.34 0.81 -14.95
CA SER A 154 12.44 0.74 -13.49
C SER A 154 11.73 -0.51 -12.96
N MET A 155 10.52 -0.79 -13.44
CA MET A 155 9.75 -1.98 -13.07
C MET A 155 10.43 -3.28 -13.53
N ASP A 156 10.92 -3.35 -14.77
CA ASP A 156 11.63 -4.51 -15.30
C ASP A 156 12.94 -4.79 -14.53
N ALA A 157 13.54 -3.76 -13.91
CA ALA A 157 14.68 -3.88 -13.01
C ALA A 157 14.30 -4.17 -11.55
N ASP A 158 13.02 -4.37 -11.27
CA ASP A 158 12.46 -4.62 -9.94
C ASP A 158 12.80 -3.52 -8.92
N ASN A 159 12.75 -2.28 -9.38
CA ASN A 159 13.13 -1.13 -8.57
C ASN A 159 11.94 -0.57 -7.80
N THR A 160 12.04 -0.57 -6.48
CA THR A 160 11.13 0.16 -5.59
C THR A 160 11.34 1.66 -5.78
N SER A 161 10.29 2.39 -6.15
CA SER A 161 10.43 3.79 -6.58
C SER A 161 9.21 4.64 -6.24
N ALA A 162 9.42 5.94 -5.98
CA ALA A 162 8.37 6.83 -5.47
C ALA A 162 8.04 8.03 -6.37
N PHE A 163 9.03 8.86 -6.74
CA PHE A 163 8.76 10.04 -7.58
C PHE A 163 9.10 9.78 -9.05
N ASN A 164 8.13 10.08 -9.93
CA ASN A 164 8.31 10.16 -11.37
C ASN A 164 7.23 11.08 -11.98
N CYS A 165 7.62 12.26 -12.49
CA CYS A 165 6.67 13.19 -13.09
C CYS A 165 6.20 12.76 -14.48
N ARG A 166 5.18 11.90 -14.48
CA ARG A 166 4.52 11.38 -15.69
C ARG A 166 3.01 11.41 -15.58
N ALA A 167 2.35 11.37 -16.74
CA ALA A 167 0.92 11.14 -16.78
C ALA A 167 0.57 9.73 -16.26
N ILE A 168 -0.67 9.55 -15.81
CA ILE A 168 -1.25 8.23 -15.55
C ILE A 168 -1.25 7.44 -16.87
N THR A 169 -0.96 6.14 -16.79
CA THR A 169 -1.00 5.22 -17.93
C THR A 169 -2.36 5.28 -18.63
N GLY A 170 -2.36 5.63 -19.92
CA GLY A 170 -3.57 5.74 -20.74
C GLY A 170 -4.48 6.95 -20.45
N GLY A 171 -4.07 7.86 -19.56
CA GLY A 171 -4.84 9.04 -19.16
C GLY A 171 -4.17 10.37 -19.53
N THR A 172 -4.86 11.48 -19.22
CA THR A 172 -4.35 12.85 -19.37
C THR A 172 -4.00 13.54 -18.04
N GLY A 173 -4.33 12.90 -16.91
CA GLY A 173 -3.98 13.37 -15.57
C GLY A 173 -2.59 12.94 -15.13
N TRP A 174 -2.11 13.51 -14.03
CA TRP A 174 -0.84 13.16 -13.40
C TRP A 174 -0.95 11.90 -12.54
N SER A 175 0.07 11.04 -12.60
CA SER A 175 0.23 9.92 -11.68
C SER A 175 0.44 10.42 -10.24
N GLU A 176 0.04 9.66 -9.23
CA GLU A 176 0.39 9.97 -7.83
C GLU A 176 1.91 10.02 -7.61
N HIS A 177 2.68 9.27 -8.41
CA HIS A 177 4.15 9.36 -8.45
C HIS A 177 4.63 10.76 -8.87
N ALA A 178 3.87 11.48 -9.71
CA ALA A 178 4.23 12.84 -10.11
C ALA A 178 4.04 13.86 -8.99
N TYR A 179 3.25 13.52 -7.97
CA TYR A 179 3.07 14.33 -6.78
C TYR A 179 4.04 13.94 -5.65
N GLY A 180 4.88 12.92 -5.83
CA GLY A 180 5.75 12.39 -4.78
C GLY A 180 4.97 11.76 -3.62
N ARG A 181 3.75 11.27 -3.88
CA ARG A 181 2.83 10.66 -2.89
C ARG A 181 2.41 9.25 -3.27
N ALA A 182 3.24 8.56 -4.05
CA ALA A 182 3.10 7.14 -4.33
C ALA A 182 4.43 6.43 -4.17
N ILE A 183 4.38 5.12 -3.98
CA ILE A 183 5.53 4.24 -4.03
C ILE A 183 5.12 2.87 -4.56
N ASP A 184 5.93 2.35 -5.47
CA ASP A 184 5.84 0.99 -5.98
C ASP A 184 6.91 0.15 -5.30
N VAL A 185 6.54 -1.02 -4.74
CA VAL A 185 7.43 -1.91 -3.99
C VAL A 185 7.62 -3.25 -4.69
N ASN A 186 8.87 -3.56 -5.04
CA ASN A 186 9.27 -4.79 -5.76
C ASN A 186 8.29 -5.14 -6.92
N PRO A 187 8.26 -4.34 -8.01
CA PRO A 187 7.35 -4.53 -9.13
C PRO A 187 7.27 -5.95 -9.69
N VAL A 188 8.37 -6.72 -9.68
CA VAL A 188 8.37 -8.10 -10.17
C VAL A 188 7.57 -9.01 -9.24
N GLU A 189 7.82 -8.98 -7.93
CA GLU A 189 7.05 -9.77 -6.97
C GLU A 189 5.61 -9.26 -6.78
N ASN A 190 5.36 -7.97 -7.08
CA ASN A 190 4.09 -7.30 -6.87
C ASN A 190 3.60 -6.62 -8.17
N PRO A 191 3.20 -7.38 -9.19
CA PRO A 191 2.93 -6.81 -10.50
C PRO A 191 1.66 -5.96 -10.55
N TYR A 192 1.64 -5.01 -11.48
CA TYR A 192 0.42 -4.41 -12.01
C TYR A 192 -0.33 -5.40 -12.91
N VAL A 193 -1.63 -5.60 -12.68
CA VAL A 193 -2.48 -6.55 -13.39
C VAL A 193 -3.74 -5.88 -13.91
N SER A 194 -3.90 -5.87 -15.24
CA SER A 194 -5.07 -5.31 -15.93
C SER A 194 -5.57 -6.29 -16.99
N GLY A 195 -6.61 -7.05 -16.65
CA GLY A 195 -7.11 -8.13 -17.51
C GLY A 195 -6.01 -9.20 -17.73
N SER A 196 -5.62 -9.45 -18.99
CA SER A 196 -4.52 -10.37 -19.32
C SER A 196 -3.13 -9.71 -19.33
N SER A 197 -3.08 -8.39 -19.16
CA SER A 197 -1.84 -7.61 -19.13
C SER A 197 -1.25 -7.63 -17.74
N VAL A 198 0.05 -7.94 -17.66
CA VAL A 198 0.83 -8.00 -16.43
C VAL A 198 2.13 -7.26 -16.68
N GLY A 199 2.43 -6.29 -15.82
CA GLY A 199 3.65 -5.50 -15.86
C GLY A 199 4.34 -5.54 -14.49
N PRO A 200 5.67 -5.72 -14.41
CA PRO A 200 6.59 -6.06 -15.50
C PRO A 200 6.35 -7.49 -16.02
N ARG A 201 6.94 -7.86 -17.16
CA ARG A 201 6.72 -9.18 -17.78
C ARG A 201 7.11 -10.33 -16.84
N ALA A 202 8.20 -10.17 -16.10
CA ALA A 202 8.67 -11.16 -15.12
C ALA A 202 7.65 -11.40 -13.99
N GLY A 203 6.83 -10.39 -13.67
CA GLY A 203 5.81 -10.47 -12.63
C GLY A 203 4.67 -11.46 -12.91
N ARG A 204 4.59 -12.03 -14.12
CA ARG A 204 3.61 -13.07 -14.46
C ARG A 204 3.69 -14.30 -13.55
N GLU A 205 4.87 -14.61 -13.02
CA GLU A 205 5.07 -15.72 -12.06
C GLU A 205 4.37 -15.46 -10.71
N PHE A 206 4.16 -14.20 -10.36
CA PHE A 206 3.64 -13.77 -9.06
C PHE A 206 2.15 -13.42 -9.07
N VAL A 207 1.46 -13.57 -10.21
CA VAL A 207 0.01 -13.31 -10.32
C VAL A 207 -0.82 -14.24 -9.43
N SER A 208 -0.37 -15.48 -9.23
CA SER A 208 -1.00 -16.44 -8.32
C SER A 208 -0.79 -16.11 -6.84
N ARG A 209 -0.01 -15.05 -6.54
CA ARG A 209 0.40 -14.65 -5.19
C ARG A 209 1.01 -15.82 -4.41
N PRO A 210 2.14 -16.40 -4.86
CA PRO A 210 2.81 -17.45 -4.09
C PRO A 210 3.34 -16.91 -2.77
N ASP A 211 3.39 -17.76 -1.75
CA ASP A 211 4.08 -17.45 -0.49
C ASP A 211 5.59 -17.48 -0.73
N SER A 212 6.15 -16.33 -1.09
CA SER A 212 7.56 -16.18 -1.47
C SER A 212 8.11 -14.83 -0.98
N PRO A 213 9.43 -14.72 -0.72
CA PRO A 213 10.02 -13.47 -0.27
C PRO A 213 9.68 -12.30 -1.21
N GLY A 214 9.32 -11.14 -0.64
CA GLY A 214 9.01 -9.93 -1.40
C GLY A 214 7.59 -9.86 -1.98
N VAL A 215 6.80 -10.94 -1.91
CA VAL A 215 5.38 -10.93 -2.31
C VAL A 215 4.54 -10.34 -1.17
N ILE A 216 3.77 -9.29 -1.47
CA ILE A 216 2.89 -8.61 -0.50
C ILE A 216 1.51 -9.26 -0.51
N HIS A 217 1.07 -9.74 0.64
CA HIS A 217 -0.28 -10.24 0.86
C HIS A 217 -1.13 -9.29 1.68
N ALA A 218 -2.46 -9.42 1.53
CA ALA A 218 -3.40 -8.68 2.34
C ALA A 218 -3.15 -8.96 3.83
N GLY A 219 -2.96 -7.90 4.61
CA GLY A 219 -2.69 -7.98 6.03
C GLY A 219 -1.23 -8.23 6.39
N ASP A 220 -0.29 -8.31 5.45
CA ASP A 220 1.14 -8.39 5.73
C ASP A 220 1.66 -7.15 6.46
N GLU A 221 2.84 -7.27 7.07
CA GLU A 221 3.50 -6.15 7.75
C GLU A 221 3.72 -4.95 6.83
N VAL A 222 3.99 -5.19 5.54
CA VAL A 222 4.11 -4.10 4.53
C VAL A 222 2.81 -3.29 4.45
N VAL A 223 1.68 -3.97 4.28
CA VAL A 223 0.36 -3.33 4.19
C VAL A 223 0.01 -2.62 5.48
N ARG A 224 0.29 -3.23 6.64
CA ARG A 224 0.05 -2.61 7.96
C ARG A 224 0.91 -1.37 8.19
N ALA A 225 2.19 -1.40 7.80
CA ALA A 225 3.09 -0.27 7.94
C ALA A 225 2.62 0.93 7.11
N PHE A 226 2.26 0.70 5.84
CA PHE A 226 1.68 1.75 4.99
C PHE A 226 0.33 2.25 5.52
N ALA A 227 -0.56 1.35 5.95
CA ALA A 227 -1.85 1.73 6.53
C ALA A 227 -1.69 2.59 7.80
N ALA A 228 -0.70 2.28 8.66
CA ALA A 228 -0.39 3.08 9.85
C ALA A 228 0.09 4.50 9.50
N ALA A 229 0.69 4.68 8.31
CA ALA A 229 1.05 5.98 7.77
C ALA A 229 -0.09 6.67 6.99
N GLY A 230 -1.28 6.05 6.88
CA GLY A 230 -2.42 6.57 6.15
C GLY A 230 -2.38 6.31 4.63
N TRP A 231 -1.60 5.32 4.20
CA TRP A 231 -1.48 4.94 2.78
C TRP A 231 -2.35 3.71 2.49
N LEU A 232 -3.00 3.73 1.34
CA LEU A 232 -3.84 2.66 0.83
C LEU A 232 -3.04 1.80 -0.14
N TRP A 233 -3.40 0.52 -0.25
CA TRP A 233 -2.71 -0.45 -1.10
C TRP A 233 -3.48 -0.70 -2.41
N GLY A 234 -2.77 -0.69 -3.53
CA GLY A 234 -3.33 -0.97 -4.84
C GLY A 234 -3.74 -2.44 -5.06
N GLY A 235 -3.25 -3.35 -4.21
CA GLY A 235 -3.71 -4.74 -4.19
C GLY A 235 -5.17 -4.93 -3.77
N ASP A 236 -5.79 -3.92 -3.15
CA ASP A 236 -7.21 -3.94 -2.76
C ASP A 236 -8.15 -3.39 -3.85
N TRP A 237 -7.63 -2.95 -5.00
CA TRP A 237 -8.44 -2.41 -6.09
C TRP A 237 -9.15 -3.50 -6.91
N ASP A 238 -10.31 -3.18 -7.48
CA ASP A 238 -11.07 -4.11 -8.33
C ASP A 238 -10.40 -4.33 -9.70
N SER A 239 -10.05 -3.23 -10.39
CA SER A 239 -9.35 -3.26 -11.67
C SER A 239 -8.87 -1.86 -12.08
N PRO A 240 -7.63 -1.69 -12.56
CA PRO A 240 -6.54 -2.67 -12.48
C PRO A 240 -6.20 -3.00 -11.02
N VAL A 241 -5.61 -4.16 -10.78
CA VAL A 241 -5.05 -4.50 -9.46
C VAL A 241 -3.58 -4.14 -9.51
N ASP A 242 -3.10 -3.30 -8.60
CA ASP A 242 -1.73 -2.79 -8.62
C ASP A 242 -1.00 -3.19 -7.34
N TYR A 243 -0.46 -4.42 -7.31
CA TYR A 243 0.08 -4.99 -6.07
C TYR A 243 1.31 -4.25 -5.53
N GLN A 244 2.07 -3.59 -6.40
CA GLN A 244 3.25 -2.81 -6.02
C GLN A 244 2.87 -1.49 -5.35
N HIS A 245 1.70 -0.94 -5.66
CA HIS A 245 1.41 0.47 -5.46
C HIS A 245 0.86 0.78 -4.07
N PHE A 246 1.36 1.85 -3.47
CA PHE A 246 0.80 2.48 -2.28
C PHE A 246 0.68 3.98 -2.47
N SER A 247 -0.46 4.57 -2.10
CA SER A 247 -0.65 6.02 -2.08
C SER A 247 -1.71 6.44 -1.03
N PRO A 248 -1.66 7.68 -0.50
CA PRO A 248 -2.72 8.17 0.39
C PRO A 248 -4.10 8.27 -0.27
N SER A 249 -4.13 8.50 -1.60
CA SER A 249 -5.38 8.63 -2.35
C SER A 249 -5.96 7.27 -2.77
N GLY A 250 -5.17 6.19 -2.72
CA GLY A 250 -5.56 4.87 -3.22
C GLY A 250 -5.85 4.88 -4.71
N ARG A 251 -5.08 5.66 -5.46
CA ARG A 251 -5.15 5.83 -6.92
C ARG A 251 -3.77 5.92 -7.52
#